data_AF-A0A8T5AIN6-F1
#
_entry.id   AF-A0A8T5AIN6-F1
#
_cell.length_a   1.000
_cell.length_b   1.000
_cell.length_c   1.000
_cell.angle_alpha   90.00
_cell.angle_beta   90.00
_cell.angle_gamma   90.00
#
_symmetry.space_group_name_H-M   'P 1'
#
loop_
_entity.id
_entity.type
_entity.pdbx_description
1 polymer ?
#
loop_
_entity_poly.entity_id
_entity_poly.type
_entity_poly.pdbx_seq_one_letter_code
_entity_poly.pdbx_strand_id
1 'polypeptide(L)'
;MNDMKELDYRDISKKAFPFIRDFLSPIISEAECEALHPKLYSELIHNGTDVIVRKLKEYNERRKALLRGLREKIPIGKFAMDENIFSPKLVASDASNNGIDFRSAFIPLYASAAVLAEGKKIIDEPIFRVDEHDIWPDEPRARTRESLLAFKLQFEVTLDAIERWRPKYVLMDGSLLLNFWLLPMPGSTEEYKRDFELTLLKSVNLLNVCFEMDIPVAGFVKRTRMNDICSELGFSRMRDTALLDAILNLGEYTVPKPISKRNRVLEYYERICHKIGIPEKNIKNILDIHFSYIKTGFTTPFRLEVPSYCLDRFMDIGSLVLSTSEEDGIPFALKEVDGLVRITTSTSNIRTLMIYSKALDLVKSHDFSPEDLNLLTLQYGEPWAIRDEEYLKDLLGV
;
A
#
# COMPACT_ATOMS: atom_id res chain seq x y z
N MET A 1 -46.49 39.97 5.55
CA MET A 1 -45.67 39.95 6.78
C MET A 1 -44.94 38.61 6.82
N ASN A 2 -43.76 38.57 6.21
CA ASN A 2 -42.76 37.52 6.42
C ASN A 2 -41.45 38.05 5.84
N ASP A 3 -40.53 38.38 6.75
CA ASP A 3 -39.16 38.79 6.46
C ASP A 3 -38.37 37.61 5.88
N MET A 4 -38.07 37.67 4.58
CA MET A 4 -36.95 36.93 4.02
C MET A 4 -35.77 37.91 3.95
N LYS A 5 -34.94 37.89 5.00
CA LYS A 5 -33.61 38.53 4.96
C LYS A 5 -32.81 37.87 3.84
N GLU A 6 -32.53 38.62 2.78
CA GLU A 6 -31.45 38.33 1.85
C GLU A 6 -30.16 38.13 2.67
N LEU A 7 -29.63 36.91 2.67
CA LEU A 7 -28.29 36.68 3.19
C LEU A 7 -27.30 37.39 2.26
N ASP A 8 -26.70 38.45 2.77
CA ASP A 8 -25.61 39.18 2.14
C ASP A 8 -24.39 38.25 1.99
N TYR A 9 -24.16 37.79 0.76
CA TYR A 9 -23.03 36.92 0.39
C TYR A 9 -21.65 37.55 0.66
N ARG A 10 -21.59 38.84 0.98
CA ARG A 10 -20.34 39.53 1.35
C ARG A 10 -19.82 39.16 2.74
N ASP A 11 -20.64 38.58 3.61
CA ASP A 11 -20.23 38.24 4.98
C ASP A 11 -19.64 36.82 5.10
N ILE A 12 -19.90 35.95 4.13
CA ILE A 12 -19.37 34.57 4.12
C ILE A 12 -17.91 34.53 3.63
N SER A 13 -17.52 35.40 2.69
CA SER A 13 -16.14 35.48 2.20
C SER A 13 -15.15 35.97 3.28
N LYS A 14 -15.63 36.69 4.29
CA LYS A 14 -14.81 37.18 5.41
C LYS A 14 -14.42 36.09 6.42
N LYS A 15 -15.13 34.95 6.46
CA LYS A 15 -14.91 33.91 7.48
C LYS A 15 -14.19 32.66 6.99
N ALA A 16 -14.05 32.44 5.68
CA ALA A 16 -13.66 31.12 5.19
C ALA A 16 -12.15 30.86 5.11
N PHE A 17 -11.28 31.81 4.71
CA PHE A 17 -9.83 31.51 4.57
C PHE A 17 -8.96 32.77 4.69
N PRO A 18 -8.49 33.14 5.90
CA PRO A 18 -7.60 34.29 6.10
C PRO A 18 -6.30 34.16 5.30
N PHE A 19 -5.76 32.94 5.21
CA PHE A 19 -4.50 32.62 4.54
C PHE A 19 -4.47 32.96 3.04
N ILE A 20 -5.59 32.78 2.33
CA ILE A 20 -5.67 33.06 0.88
C ILE A 20 -5.63 34.57 0.62
N ARG A 21 -6.24 35.38 1.50
CA ARG A 21 -6.21 36.84 1.38
C ARG A 21 -4.80 37.37 1.57
N ASP A 22 -4.09 36.90 2.59
CA ASP A 22 -2.74 37.37 2.88
C ASP A 22 -1.71 36.90 1.83
N PHE A 23 -1.92 35.73 1.22
CA PHE A 23 -1.07 35.20 0.14
C PHE A 23 -1.32 35.87 -1.22
N LEU A 24 -2.57 36.28 -1.50
CA LEU A 24 -2.94 36.98 -2.73
C LEU A 24 -2.85 38.51 -2.61
N SER A 25 -2.81 39.07 -1.40
CA SER A 25 -2.72 40.51 -1.15
C SER A 25 -1.51 41.19 -1.80
N PRO A 26 -0.31 40.57 -1.91
CA PRO A 26 0.81 41.16 -2.64
C PRO A 26 0.58 41.14 -4.15
N ILE A 27 -0.05 40.07 -4.67
CA ILE A 27 -0.36 39.86 -6.10
C ILE A 27 -1.47 40.82 -6.57
N ILE A 28 -2.35 41.21 -5.66
CA ILE A 28 -3.49 42.12 -5.89
C ILE A 28 -3.20 43.53 -5.34
N SER A 29 -2.00 43.78 -4.79
CA SER A 29 -1.62 45.13 -4.38
C SER A 29 -1.57 46.04 -5.61
N GLU A 30 -2.28 47.16 -5.54
CA GLU A 30 -2.60 48.10 -6.62
C GLU A 30 -1.38 48.81 -7.26
N ALA A 31 -0.16 48.27 -7.17
CA ALA A 31 1.07 49.01 -7.50
C ALA A 31 1.86 48.52 -8.72
N GLU A 32 1.64 47.34 -9.31
CA GLU A 32 2.45 46.90 -10.48
C GLU A 32 1.67 46.17 -11.57
N CYS A 33 0.49 46.66 -11.91
CA CYS A 33 -0.06 46.46 -13.24
C CYS A 33 -0.83 47.73 -13.65
N GLU A 34 -0.13 48.71 -14.21
CA GLU A 34 -0.69 49.41 -15.38
C GLU A 34 -0.90 48.34 -16.46
N ALA A 35 -1.93 47.53 -16.29
CA ALA A 35 -2.30 46.53 -17.25
C ALA A 35 -2.63 47.29 -18.53
N LEU A 36 -1.85 47.07 -19.59
CA LEU A 36 -2.01 47.70 -20.91
C LEU A 36 -3.46 47.69 -21.43
N HIS A 37 -4.32 46.79 -20.92
CA HIS A 37 -5.75 46.72 -21.20
C HIS A 37 -6.58 46.39 -19.93
N PRO A 38 -6.96 47.39 -19.10
CA PRO A 38 -7.70 47.16 -17.85
C PRO A 38 -9.06 46.48 -18.06
N LYS A 39 -9.69 46.75 -19.21
CA LYS A 39 -10.95 46.14 -19.63
C LYS A 39 -10.82 44.63 -19.89
N LEU A 40 -9.70 44.19 -20.47
CA LEU A 40 -9.41 42.77 -20.72
C LEU A 40 -9.25 42.00 -19.41
N TYR A 41 -8.51 42.56 -18.45
CA TYR A 41 -8.31 41.94 -17.14
C TYR A 41 -9.59 41.93 -16.31
N SER A 42 -10.39 42.99 -16.34
CA SER A 42 -11.72 43.00 -15.69
C SER A 42 -12.67 41.95 -16.28
N GLU A 43 -12.69 41.81 -17.63
CA GLU A 43 -13.50 40.78 -18.28
C GLU A 43 -13.00 39.35 -18.01
N LEU A 44 -11.69 39.11 -17.94
CA LEU A 44 -11.13 37.78 -17.67
C LEU A 44 -11.20 37.38 -16.19
N ILE A 45 -10.86 38.30 -15.27
CA ILE A 45 -10.71 38.00 -13.85
C ILE A 45 -12.01 38.16 -13.08
N HIS A 46 -12.86 39.13 -13.38
CA HIS A 46 -14.12 39.30 -12.63
C HIS A 46 -15.28 38.61 -13.34
N ASN A 47 -15.60 39.05 -14.57
CA ASN A 47 -16.74 38.51 -15.30
C ASN A 47 -16.49 37.04 -15.73
N GLY A 48 -15.27 36.72 -16.17
CA GLY A 48 -14.85 35.36 -16.52
C GLY A 48 -14.91 34.42 -15.32
N THR A 49 -14.46 34.87 -14.14
CA THR A 49 -14.50 34.06 -12.91
C THR A 49 -15.92 33.76 -12.47
N ASP A 50 -16.83 34.73 -12.46
CA ASP A 50 -18.24 34.47 -12.08
C ASP A 50 -18.92 33.48 -13.03
N VAL A 51 -18.62 33.56 -14.32
CA VAL A 51 -19.09 32.60 -15.32
C VAL A 51 -18.48 31.22 -15.09
N ILE A 52 -17.19 31.14 -14.79
CA ILE A 52 -16.49 29.87 -14.47
C ILE A 52 -17.08 29.26 -13.19
N VAL A 53 -17.30 30.03 -12.13
CA VAL A 53 -17.87 29.55 -10.86
C VAL A 53 -19.28 28.99 -11.10
N ARG A 54 -20.10 29.65 -11.92
CA ARG A 54 -21.43 29.14 -12.29
C ARG A 54 -21.34 27.82 -13.07
N LYS A 55 -20.44 27.74 -14.06
CA LYS A 55 -20.18 26.52 -14.82
C LYS A 55 -19.65 25.39 -13.92
N LEU A 56 -18.79 25.70 -12.95
CA LEU A 56 -18.31 24.74 -11.95
C LEU A 56 -19.44 24.23 -11.07
N LYS A 57 -20.39 25.09 -10.67
CA LYS A 57 -21.59 24.69 -9.91
C LYS A 57 -22.46 23.72 -10.73
N GLU A 58 -22.77 24.06 -11.98
CA GLU A 58 -23.54 23.19 -12.88
C GLU A 58 -22.82 21.86 -13.16
N TYR A 59 -21.50 21.91 -13.40
CA TYR A 59 -20.66 20.72 -13.58
C TYR A 59 -20.67 19.84 -12.32
N ASN A 60 -20.56 20.43 -11.13
CA ASN A 60 -20.58 19.70 -9.87
C ASN A 60 -21.95 19.04 -9.62
N GLU A 61 -23.06 19.70 -9.94
CA GLU A 61 -24.39 19.09 -9.82
C GLU A 61 -24.59 17.92 -10.79
N ARG A 62 -24.13 18.06 -12.04
CA ARG A 62 -24.11 16.94 -13.01
C ARG A 62 -23.23 15.80 -12.52
N ARG A 63 -22.04 16.11 -11.99
CA ARG A 63 -21.11 15.13 -11.39
C ARG A 63 -21.77 14.41 -10.21
N LYS A 64 -22.42 15.11 -9.29
CA LYS A 64 -23.15 14.50 -8.16
C LYS A 64 -24.30 13.61 -8.62
N ALA A 65 -25.05 14.02 -9.64
CA ALA A 65 -26.13 13.19 -10.19
C ALA A 65 -25.59 11.88 -10.79
N LEU A 66 -24.49 11.96 -11.56
CA LEU A 66 -23.79 10.79 -12.09
C LEU A 66 -23.28 9.88 -10.96
N LEU A 67 -22.62 10.45 -9.96
CA LEU A 67 -22.09 9.69 -8.82
C LEU A 67 -23.20 9.01 -8.00
N ARG A 68 -24.36 9.66 -7.80
CA ARG A 68 -25.52 9.02 -7.16
C ARG A 68 -26.01 7.80 -7.94
N GLY A 69 -26.19 7.95 -9.24
CA GLY A 69 -26.62 6.83 -10.10
C GLY A 69 -25.61 5.68 -10.17
N LEU A 70 -24.31 5.96 -9.98
CA LEU A 70 -23.28 4.92 -9.86
C LEU A 70 -23.27 4.29 -8.46
N ARG A 71 -23.43 5.11 -7.42
CA ARG A 71 -23.47 4.66 -6.02
C ARG A 71 -24.62 3.66 -5.78
N GLU A 72 -25.79 3.89 -6.37
CA GLU A 72 -26.93 2.96 -6.29
C GLU A 72 -26.65 1.58 -6.91
N LYS A 73 -25.68 1.48 -7.83
CA LYS A 73 -25.29 0.22 -8.48
C LYS A 73 -24.22 -0.55 -7.70
N ILE A 74 -23.60 0.07 -6.69
CA ILE A 74 -22.53 -0.52 -5.90
C ILE A 74 -23.10 -0.81 -4.51
N PRO A 75 -23.18 -2.09 -4.09
CA PRO A 75 -23.57 -2.41 -2.72
C PRO A 75 -22.54 -1.84 -1.74
N ILE A 76 -22.98 -0.90 -0.88
CA ILE A 76 -22.14 -0.22 0.10
C ILE A 76 -22.67 -0.49 1.49
N GLY A 77 -21.78 -0.91 2.39
CA GLY A 77 -22.02 -0.98 3.81
C GLY A 77 -21.26 0.10 4.57
N LYS A 78 -21.48 0.15 5.88
CA LYS A 78 -20.79 1.08 6.78
C LYS A 78 -20.33 0.33 8.03
N PHE A 79 -19.08 0.52 8.42
CA PHE A 79 -18.56 -0.02 9.66
C PHE A 79 -19.13 0.75 10.85
N ALA A 80 -19.37 0.03 11.94
CA ALA A 80 -19.65 0.67 13.22
C ALA A 80 -18.32 1.24 13.73
N MET A 81 -18.29 2.54 13.98
CA MET A 81 -17.19 3.18 14.68
C MET A 81 -17.51 3.04 16.17
N ASP A 82 -16.91 2.05 16.80
CA ASP A 82 -17.01 1.87 18.24
C ASP A 82 -15.63 2.11 18.84
N GLU A 83 -15.47 3.28 19.47
CA GLU A 83 -14.26 3.67 20.20
C GLU A 83 -13.98 2.74 21.38
N ASN A 84 -14.99 1.97 21.83
CA ASN A 84 -14.87 0.96 22.86
C ASN A 84 -14.62 -0.45 22.31
N ILE A 85 -14.28 -0.62 21.03
CA ILE A 85 -13.75 -1.91 20.55
C ILE A 85 -12.51 -2.20 21.36
N PHE A 86 -12.72 -3.10 22.32
CA PHE A 86 -11.74 -3.74 23.16
C PHE A 86 -10.54 -4.08 22.28
N SER A 87 -9.46 -3.32 22.42
CA SER A 87 -8.29 -3.36 21.55
C SER A 87 -7.77 -4.79 21.50
N PRO A 88 -8.07 -5.57 20.45
CA PRO A 88 -7.70 -6.97 20.45
C PRO A 88 -6.23 -7.08 20.10
N LYS A 89 -5.59 -8.16 20.55
CA LYS A 89 -4.23 -8.51 20.10
C LYS A 89 -4.24 -8.72 18.59
N LEU A 90 -3.60 -7.82 17.87
CA LEU A 90 -3.46 -7.82 16.43
C LEU A 90 -2.00 -8.05 16.07
N VAL A 91 -1.72 -9.02 15.21
CA VAL A 91 -0.43 -9.11 14.53
C VAL A 91 -0.49 -8.35 13.23
N ALA A 92 0.48 -7.47 13.01
CA ALA A 92 0.70 -6.80 11.74
C ALA A 92 2.08 -7.16 11.17
N SER A 93 2.18 -7.37 9.86
CA SER A 93 3.43 -7.77 9.22
C SER A 93 3.65 -7.06 7.88
N ASP A 94 4.89 -6.66 7.60
CA ASP A 94 5.30 -6.07 6.32
C ASP A 94 6.69 -6.58 5.92
N ALA A 95 7.04 -6.45 4.65
CA ALA A 95 8.35 -6.78 4.11
C ALA A 95 8.83 -5.71 3.14
N SER A 96 10.14 -5.48 3.14
CA SER A 96 10.79 -4.50 2.28
C SER A 96 11.98 -5.13 1.57
N ASN A 97 12.32 -4.57 0.41
CA ASN A 97 13.46 -4.97 -0.39
C ASN A 97 14.08 -3.76 -1.09
N ASN A 98 15.40 -3.76 -1.24
CA ASN A 98 16.13 -2.74 -1.98
C ASN A 98 17.57 -3.17 -2.32
N GLY A 99 17.73 -4.32 -2.98
CA GLY A 99 19.03 -4.83 -3.41
C GLY A 99 19.69 -3.97 -4.47
N ILE A 100 21.00 -4.18 -4.64
CA ILE A 100 21.87 -3.38 -5.50
C ILE A 100 22.41 -4.22 -6.65
N ASP A 101 22.47 -3.61 -7.82
CA ASP A 101 22.98 -4.22 -9.05
C ASP A 101 24.42 -3.76 -9.30
N PHE A 102 25.38 -4.65 -9.05
CA PHE A 102 26.76 -4.44 -9.45
C PHE A 102 26.99 -4.96 -10.86
N ARG A 103 28.00 -4.44 -11.54
CA ARG A 103 28.38 -4.88 -12.89
C ARG A 103 28.60 -6.40 -13.01
N SER A 104 28.96 -7.05 -11.91
CA SER A 104 29.26 -8.48 -11.88
C SER A 104 28.16 -9.36 -11.30
N ALA A 105 27.25 -8.80 -10.49
CA ALA A 105 26.19 -9.54 -9.81
C ALA A 105 25.20 -8.61 -9.12
N PHE A 106 23.99 -9.13 -8.88
CA PHE A 106 23.04 -8.51 -7.97
C PHE A 106 23.26 -9.00 -6.53
N ILE A 107 23.27 -8.08 -5.56
CA ILE A 107 23.28 -8.42 -4.14
C ILE A 107 21.91 -8.07 -3.56
N PRO A 108 21.07 -9.07 -3.22
CA PRO A 108 19.76 -8.82 -2.65
C PRO A 108 19.86 -8.22 -1.26
N LEU A 109 18.85 -7.41 -0.92
CA LEU A 109 18.66 -6.84 0.39
C LEU A 109 17.17 -6.82 0.69
N TYR A 110 16.69 -7.79 1.47
CA TYR A 110 15.30 -7.82 1.91
C TYR A 110 15.15 -8.22 3.37
N ALA A 111 14.08 -7.74 3.99
CA ALA A 111 13.77 -7.99 5.39
C ALA A 111 12.26 -7.97 5.60
N SER A 112 11.83 -8.58 6.70
CA SER A 112 10.45 -8.53 7.14
C SER A 112 10.37 -8.44 8.65
N ALA A 113 9.29 -7.86 9.14
CA ALA A 113 8.99 -7.80 10.56
C ALA A 113 7.51 -8.08 10.82
N ALA A 114 7.25 -8.53 12.04
CA ALA A 114 5.91 -8.59 12.61
C ALA A 114 5.88 -7.87 13.96
N VAL A 115 4.77 -7.19 14.23
CA VAL A 115 4.52 -6.49 15.50
C VAL A 115 3.24 -6.99 16.14
N LEU A 116 3.22 -7.03 17.47
CA LEU A 116 2.00 -7.25 18.25
C LEU A 116 1.46 -5.91 18.74
N ALA A 117 0.27 -5.56 18.30
CA ALA A 117 -0.42 -4.34 18.68
C ALA A 117 -1.67 -4.63 19.51
N GLU A 118 -1.95 -3.74 20.45
CA GLU A 118 -3.21 -3.64 21.15
C GLU A 118 -3.69 -2.19 21.03
N GLY A 119 -4.64 -1.95 20.12
CA GLY A 119 -5.09 -0.60 19.80
C GLY A 119 -3.98 0.19 19.10
N LYS A 120 -3.60 1.34 19.63
CA LYS A 120 -2.52 2.20 19.11
C LYS A 120 -1.21 2.05 19.89
N LYS A 121 -0.92 0.83 20.35
CA LYS A 121 0.29 0.53 21.13
C LYS A 121 0.89 -0.80 20.72
N ILE A 122 2.20 -0.82 20.54
CA ILE A 122 2.99 -2.04 20.40
C ILE A 122 3.25 -2.61 21.80
N ILE A 123 2.88 -3.86 22.04
CA ILE A 123 2.84 -4.45 23.38
C ILE A 123 3.92 -5.50 23.66
N ASP A 124 4.70 -5.88 22.65
CA ASP A 124 5.85 -6.81 22.78
C ASP A 124 6.94 -6.43 21.73
N GLU A 125 8.15 -6.97 21.90
CA GLU A 125 9.28 -6.76 21.00
C GLU A 125 8.98 -7.30 19.58
N PRO A 126 9.18 -6.50 18.52
CA PRO A 126 8.96 -6.97 17.16
C PRO A 126 9.81 -8.19 16.80
N ILE A 127 9.27 -9.06 15.96
CA ILE A 127 10.02 -10.18 15.38
C ILE A 127 10.59 -9.72 14.05
N PHE A 128 11.88 -9.95 13.82
CA PHE A 128 12.56 -9.60 12.58
C PHE A 128 13.10 -10.85 11.88
N ARG A 129 13.00 -10.86 10.56
CA ARG A 129 13.72 -11.78 9.67
C ARG A 129 14.42 -10.97 8.60
N VAL A 130 15.69 -11.31 8.36
CA VAL A 130 16.52 -10.65 7.36
C VAL A 130 17.03 -11.67 6.36
N ASP A 131 17.44 -11.17 5.20
CA ASP A 131 17.99 -11.89 4.05
C ASP A 131 18.99 -13.01 4.39
N GLU A 132 18.98 -14.06 3.58
CA GLU A 132 20.11 -14.97 3.44
C GLU A 132 21.20 -14.30 2.61
N HIS A 133 22.39 -14.12 3.17
CA HIS A 133 23.50 -13.48 2.48
C HIS A 133 23.88 -14.25 1.19
N ASP A 134 23.62 -13.66 0.03
CA ASP A 134 23.87 -14.30 -1.28
C ASP A 134 24.33 -13.29 -2.35
N ILE A 135 24.83 -13.81 -3.47
CA ILE A 135 25.28 -13.06 -4.66
C ILE A 135 24.68 -13.73 -5.90
N TRP A 136 23.98 -12.97 -6.73
CA TRP A 136 23.31 -13.49 -7.93
C TRP A 136 23.98 -12.96 -9.20
N PRO A 137 24.97 -13.69 -9.76
CA PRO A 137 25.72 -13.22 -10.92
C PRO A 137 24.92 -13.23 -12.23
N ASP A 138 23.93 -14.13 -12.34
CA ASP A 138 23.26 -14.44 -13.60
C ASP A 138 21.72 -14.52 -13.47
N GLU A 139 21.14 -14.02 -12.38
CA GLU A 139 19.68 -14.02 -12.18
C GLU A 139 18.99 -13.00 -13.12
N PRO A 140 18.23 -13.43 -14.14
CA PRO A 140 17.71 -12.53 -15.17
C PRO A 140 16.67 -11.54 -14.63
N ARG A 141 16.00 -11.87 -13.52
CA ARG A 141 14.95 -11.05 -12.90
C ARG A 141 15.21 -10.84 -11.42
N ALA A 142 16.42 -10.43 -11.07
CA ALA A 142 16.89 -10.30 -9.69
C ALA A 142 15.92 -9.54 -8.77
N ARG A 143 15.46 -8.33 -9.15
CA ARG A 143 14.47 -7.57 -8.35
C ARG A 143 13.12 -8.29 -8.18
N THR A 144 12.70 -9.09 -9.15
CA THR A 144 11.47 -9.90 -9.03
C THR A 144 11.69 -11.04 -8.03
N ARG A 145 12.83 -11.74 -8.11
CA ARG A 145 13.19 -12.81 -7.19
C ARG A 145 13.36 -12.29 -5.76
N GLU A 146 14.00 -11.15 -5.61
CA GLU A 146 14.12 -10.43 -4.34
C GLU A 146 12.74 -10.10 -3.74
N SER A 147 11.82 -9.57 -4.54
CA SER A 147 10.45 -9.29 -4.08
C SER A 147 9.72 -10.55 -3.63
N LEU A 148 9.90 -11.65 -4.34
CA LEU A 148 9.34 -12.96 -3.99
C LEU A 148 9.88 -13.47 -2.64
N LEU A 149 11.19 -13.35 -2.41
CA LEU A 149 11.82 -13.76 -1.15
C LEU A 149 11.44 -12.84 0.02
N ALA A 150 11.22 -11.55 -0.22
CA ALA A 150 10.65 -10.64 0.77
C ALA A 150 9.24 -11.11 1.23
N PHE A 151 8.38 -11.52 0.29
CA PHE A 151 7.07 -12.13 0.63
C PHE A 151 7.23 -13.43 1.43
N LYS A 152 8.20 -14.29 1.07
CA LYS A 152 8.50 -15.50 1.85
C LYS A 152 8.82 -15.16 3.30
N LEU A 153 9.71 -14.19 3.54
CA LEU A 153 10.05 -13.74 4.89
C LEU A 153 8.84 -13.16 5.63
N GLN A 154 7.96 -12.44 4.93
CA GLN A 154 6.70 -11.95 5.50
C GLN A 154 5.81 -13.09 6.00
N PHE A 155 5.63 -14.15 5.20
CA PHE A 155 4.86 -15.30 5.65
C PHE A 155 5.50 -16.02 6.83
N GLU A 156 6.84 -16.14 6.84
CA GLU A 156 7.58 -16.79 7.92
C GLU A 156 7.52 -16.00 9.22
N VAL A 157 7.76 -14.69 9.19
CA VAL A 157 7.70 -13.85 10.39
C VAL A 157 6.28 -13.79 10.97
N THR A 158 5.26 -13.84 10.12
CA THR A 158 3.85 -13.87 10.56
C THR A 158 3.50 -15.22 11.19
N LEU A 159 4.01 -16.33 10.65
CA LEU A 159 3.88 -17.65 11.29
C LEU A 159 4.55 -17.67 12.68
N ASP A 160 5.78 -17.17 12.78
CA ASP A 160 6.50 -17.05 14.05
C ASP A 160 5.71 -16.18 15.06
N ALA A 161 5.11 -15.08 14.59
CA ALA A 161 4.29 -14.18 15.39
C ALA A 161 2.98 -14.85 15.87
N ILE A 162 2.32 -15.64 15.03
CA ILE A 162 1.13 -16.40 15.42
C ILE A 162 1.47 -17.44 16.48
N GLU A 163 2.57 -18.17 16.30
CA GLU A 163 3.03 -19.18 17.25
C GLU A 163 3.38 -18.55 18.61
N ARG A 164 4.15 -17.45 18.59
CA ARG A 164 4.60 -16.76 19.80
C ARG A 164 3.46 -16.07 20.55
N TRP A 165 2.61 -15.34 19.84
CA TRP A 165 1.68 -14.39 20.47
C TRP A 165 0.22 -14.84 20.49
N ARG A 166 -0.15 -15.81 19.65
CA ARG A 166 -1.53 -16.30 19.49
C ARG A 166 -2.53 -15.13 19.41
N PRO A 167 -2.40 -14.26 18.39
CA PRO A 167 -3.22 -13.07 18.28
C PRO A 167 -4.67 -13.41 17.97
N LYS A 168 -5.55 -12.43 18.17
CA LYS A 168 -6.98 -12.54 17.81
C LYS A 168 -7.22 -12.21 16.34
N TYR A 169 -6.34 -11.42 15.71
CA TYR A 169 -6.41 -11.06 14.29
C TYR A 169 -5.00 -10.97 13.69
N VAL A 170 -4.90 -11.19 12.38
CA VAL A 170 -3.67 -10.97 11.60
C VAL A 170 -3.97 -10.03 10.45
N LEU A 171 -3.14 -9.02 10.28
CA LEU A 171 -3.24 -8.04 9.20
C LEU A 171 -1.90 -7.95 8.46
N MET A 172 -1.89 -8.31 7.19
CA MET A 172 -0.70 -8.25 6.35
C MET A 172 -0.71 -6.98 5.50
N ASP A 173 0.41 -6.29 5.39
CA ASP A 173 0.58 -5.28 4.34
C ASP A 173 0.75 -5.99 2.99
N GLY A 174 -0.19 -5.78 2.07
CA GLY A 174 -0.24 -6.46 0.78
C GLY A 174 -1.40 -7.45 0.63
N SER A 175 -1.40 -8.13 -0.52
CA SER A 175 -2.43 -9.12 -0.88
C SER A 175 -2.14 -10.45 -0.19
N LEU A 176 -3.20 -11.22 0.11
CA LEU A 176 -3.04 -12.58 0.64
C LEU A 176 -2.51 -13.57 -0.39
N LEU A 177 -2.66 -13.25 -1.68
CA LEU A 177 -2.15 -14.05 -2.79
C LEU A 177 -0.97 -13.34 -3.43
N LEU A 178 0.03 -14.12 -3.86
CA LEU A 178 1.14 -13.57 -4.63
C LEU A 178 0.64 -12.87 -5.91
N ASN A 179 1.32 -11.79 -6.28
CA ASN A 179 1.03 -11.09 -7.53
C ASN A 179 1.38 -11.99 -8.73
N PHE A 180 0.52 -11.99 -9.76
CA PHE A 180 0.74 -12.79 -10.98
C PHE A 180 2.05 -12.46 -11.72
N TRP A 181 2.64 -11.28 -11.53
CA TRP A 181 3.94 -10.92 -12.09
C TRP A 181 5.12 -11.72 -11.50
N LEU A 182 4.91 -12.35 -10.35
CA LEU A 182 5.87 -13.23 -9.68
C LEU A 182 5.79 -14.67 -10.18
N LEU A 183 4.82 -15.02 -11.02
CA LEU A 183 4.73 -16.36 -11.60
C LEU A 183 6.00 -16.68 -12.43
N PRO A 184 6.54 -17.91 -12.33
CA PRO A 184 7.61 -18.36 -13.20
C PRO A 184 7.21 -18.22 -14.67
N MET A 185 8.09 -17.63 -15.48
CA MET A 185 7.90 -17.45 -16.92
C MET A 185 8.77 -18.45 -17.69
N PRO A 186 8.51 -18.68 -19.00
CA PRO A 186 9.47 -19.38 -19.85
C PRO A 186 10.84 -18.69 -19.75
N GLY A 187 11.86 -19.44 -19.34
CA GLY A 187 13.21 -18.92 -19.09
C GLY A 187 13.53 -18.57 -17.63
N SER A 188 12.59 -18.73 -16.69
CA SER A 188 12.93 -18.68 -15.25
C SER A 188 13.93 -19.77 -14.87
N THR A 189 14.91 -19.41 -14.04
CA THR A 189 15.91 -20.32 -13.46
C THR A 189 15.26 -21.38 -12.58
N GLU A 190 15.95 -22.49 -12.32
CA GLU A 190 15.44 -23.53 -11.42
C GLU A 190 15.41 -23.03 -9.97
N GLU A 191 16.37 -22.17 -9.61
CA GLU A 191 16.45 -21.46 -8.34
C GLU A 191 15.21 -20.60 -8.13
N TYR A 192 14.83 -19.77 -9.12
CA TYR A 192 13.61 -18.97 -9.04
C TYR A 192 12.36 -19.84 -8.86
N LYS A 193 12.26 -20.94 -9.61
CA LYS A 193 11.11 -21.87 -9.50
C LYS A 193 11.03 -22.50 -8.11
N ARG A 194 12.17 -22.91 -7.54
CA ARG A 194 12.24 -23.44 -6.17
C ARG A 194 11.84 -22.38 -5.16
N ASP A 195 12.35 -21.15 -5.27
CA ASP A 195 12.00 -20.05 -4.37
C ASP A 195 10.51 -19.71 -4.46
N PHE A 196 9.94 -19.79 -5.66
CA PHE A 196 8.51 -19.60 -5.88
C PHE A 196 7.67 -20.68 -5.21
N GLU A 197 8.01 -21.96 -5.40
CA GLU A 197 7.33 -23.07 -4.72
C GLU A 197 7.44 -22.98 -3.19
N LEU A 198 8.62 -22.62 -2.67
CA LEU A 198 8.84 -22.44 -1.23
C LEU A 198 8.02 -21.27 -0.69
N THR A 199 7.95 -20.15 -1.41
CA THR A 199 7.15 -18.98 -1.02
C THR A 199 5.66 -19.33 -0.98
N LEU A 200 5.17 -20.04 -2.00
CA LEU A 200 3.79 -20.53 -2.02
C LEU A 200 3.49 -21.48 -0.87
N LEU A 201 4.42 -22.40 -0.56
CA LEU A 201 4.29 -23.30 0.57
C LEU A 201 4.14 -22.53 1.89
N LYS A 202 4.95 -21.49 2.11
CA LYS A 202 4.84 -20.64 3.31
C LYS A 202 3.54 -19.86 3.36
N SER A 203 3.09 -19.33 2.23
CA SER A 203 1.81 -18.63 2.12
C SER A 203 0.62 -19.55 2.43
N VAL A 204 0.56 -20.74 1.81
CA VAL A 204 -0.47 -21.74 2.07
C VAL A 204 -0.43 -22.19 3.54
N ASN A 205 0.76 -22.42 4.09
CA ASN A 205 0.91 -22.79 5.50
C ASN A 205 0.37 -21.69 6.43
N LEU A 206 0.67 -20.42 6.17
CA LEU A 206 0.12 -19.30 6.94
C LEU A 206 -1.41 -19.29 6.90
N LEU A 207 -2.02 -19.35 5.70
CA LEU A 207 -3.48 -19.36 5.56
C LEU A 207 -4.11 -20.56 6.26
N ASN A 208 -3.50 -21.74 6.16
CA ASN A 208 -3.97 -22.95 6.81
C ASN A 208 -3.84 -22.88 8.34
N VAL A 209 -2.73 -22.38 8.87
CA VAL A 209 -2.54 -22.19 10.32
C VAL A 209 -3.58 -21.20 10.87
N CYS A 210 -3.79 -20.07 10.19
CA CYS A 210 -4.84 -19.13 10.57
C CYS A 210 -6.23 -19.78 10.57
N PHE A 211 -6.53 -20.61 9.57
CA PHE A 211 -7.79 -21.33 9.50
C PHE A 211 -7.97 -22.37 10.63
N GLU A 212 -6.97 -23.23 10.85
CA GLU A 212 -7.02 -24.29 11.87
C GLU A 212 -7.06 -23.71 13.30
N MET A 213 -6.43 -22.55 13.52
CA MET A 213 -6.47 -21.84 14.80
C MET A 213 -7.67 -20.90 14.96
N ASP A 214 -8.55 -20.83 13.96
CA ASP A 214 -9.68 -19.88 13.87
C ASP A 214 -9.27 -18.41 14.08
N ILE A 215 -8.12 -18.02 13.53
CA ILE A 215 -7.60 -16.65 13.53
C ILE A 215 -7.99 -15.99 12.19
N PRO A 216 -8.77 -14.89 12.21
CA PRO A 216 -9.03 -14.14 11.00
C PRO A 216 -7.76 -13.46 10.48
N VAL A 217 -7.52 -13.64 9.18
CA VAL A 217 -6.41 -13.01 8.46
C VAL A 217 -6.95 -12.09 7.37
N ALA A 218 -6.35 -10.92 7.24
CA ALA A 218 -6.68 -9.96 6.20
C ALA A 218 -5.42 -9.38 5.53
N GLY A 219 -5.47 -9.20 4.22
CA GLY A 219 -4.48 -8.46 3.45
C GLY A 219 -4.95 -7.02 3.23
N PHE A 220 -4.13 -6.04 3.58
CA PHE A 220 -4.40 -4.63 3.41
C PHE A 220 -3.58 -4.07 2.23
N VAL A 221 -4.23 -3.75 1.13
CA VAL A 221 -3.58 -3.35 -0.13
C VAL A 221 -3.69 -1.84 -0.32
N LYS A 222 -2.57 -1.14 -0.07
CA LYS A 222 -2.42 0.31 -0.24
C LYS A 222 -2.61 0.78 -1.68
N ARG A 223 -2.05 0.04 -2.64
CA ARG A 223 -1.90 0.45 -4.04
C ARG A 223 -2.42 -0.62 -4.98
N THR A 224 -3.70 -0.57 -5.30
CA THR A 224 -4.29 -1.47 -6.30
C THR A 224 -4.51 -0.78 -7.65
N ARG A 225 -4.21 -1.52 -8.73
CA ARG A 225 -4.51 -1.14 -10.11
C ARG A 225 -5.71 -1.90 -10.68
N MET A 226 -6.43 -2.63 -9.83
CA MET A 226 -7.58 -3.42 -10.23
C MET A 226 -8.76 -2.53 -10.66
N ASN A 227 -9.58 -3.09 -11.52
CA ASN A 227 -10.71 -2.44 -12.19
C ASN A 227 -11.92 -3.37 -12.23
N ASP A 228 -12.05 -4.28 -11.26
CA ASP A 228 -13.09 -5.32 -11.25
C ASP A 228 -14.49 -4.67 -11.23
N ILE A 229 -14.70 -3.71 -10.31
CA ILE A 229 -15.99 -3.00 -10.15
C ILE A 229 -16.24 -2.07 -11.34
N CYS A 230 -15.22 -1.31 -11.76
CA CYS A 230 -15.33 -0.43 -12.92
C CYS A 230 -15.65 -1.20 -14.20
N SER A 231 -15.04 -2.37 -14.41
CA SER A 231 -15.31 -3.21 -15.59
C SER A 231 -16.75 -3.73 -15.61
N GLU A 232 -17.29 -4.17 -14.48
CA GLU A 232 -18.70 -4.56 -14.35
C GLU A 232 -19.66 -3.41 -14.67
N LEU A 233 -19.26 -2.18 -14.36
CA LEU A 233 -20.04 -0.96 -14.66
C LEU A 233 -19.82 -0.42 -16.09
N GLY A 234 -18.99 -1.08 -16.91
CA GLY A 234 -18.71 -0.68 -18.29
C GLY A 234 -17.52 0.27 -18.48
N PHE A 235 -16.74 0.53 -17.43
CA PHE A 235 -15.57 1.44 -17.41
C PHE A 235 -14.24 0.67 -17.30
N SER A 236 -13.99 -0.28 -18.21
CA SER A 236 -12.85 -1.21 -18.12
C SER A 236 -11.44 -0.58 -18.13
N ARG A 237 -11.30 0.71 -18.47
CA ARG A 237 -10.00 1.42 -18.42
C ARG A 237 -9.78 2.24 -17.15
N MET A 238 -10.78 2.28 -16.25
CA MET A 238 -10.74 3.05 -15.02
C MET A 238 -10.38 2.14 -13.83
N ARG A 239 -9.46 2.59 -12.97
CA ARG A 239 -9.17 1.91 -11.71
C ARG A 239 -10.35 2.04 -10.75
N ASP A 240 -10.64 0.99 -9.99
CA ASP A 240 -11.72 1.01 -9.01
C ASP A 240 -11.52 2.12 -7.98
N THR A 241 -10.29 2.30 -7.50
CA THR A 241 -9.97 3.34 -6.50
C THR A 241 -10.28 4.74 -6.98
N ALA A 242 -10.13 5.05 -8.27
CA ALA A 242 -10.45 6.36 -8.82
C ALA A 242 -11.95 6.66 -8.81
N LEU A 243 -12.78 5.64 -9.07
CA LEU A 243 -14.24 5.77 -8.99
C LEU A 243 -14.69 5.80 -7.54
N LEU A 244 -14.19 4.88 -6.73
CA LEU A 244 -14.63 4.68 -5.34
C LEU A 244 -14.20 5.81 -4.42
N ASP A 245 -13.10 6.50 -4.72
CA ASP A 245 -12.72 7.71 -3.97
C ASP A 245 -13.79 8.81 -4.05
N ALA A 246 -14.52 8.88 -5.17
CA ALA A 246 -15.62 9.82 -5.35
C ALA A 246 -16.96 9.30 -4.80
N ILE A 247 -17.06 8.00 -4.47
CA ILE A 247 -18.30 7.35 -4.07
C ILE A 247 -18.34 7.05 -2.57
N LEU A 248 -17.27 6.50 -1.99
CA LEU A 248 -17.22 6.06 -0.60
C LEU A 248 -16.94 7.23 0.34
N ASN A 249 -17.73 7.32 1.41
CA ASN A 249 -17.45 8.19 2.54
C ASN A 249 -16.58 7.47 3.58
N LEU A 250 -16.00 8.24 4.50
CA LEU A 250 -15.25 7.69 5.63
C LEU A 250 -16.08 6.66 6.41
N GLY A 251 -15.49 5.50 6.69
CA GLY A 251 -16.11 4.36 7.35
C GLY A 251 -17.01 3.50 6.46
N GLU A 252 -17.15 3.83 5.18
CA GLU A 252 -17.91 3.02 4.23
C GLU A 252 -17.02 2.01 3.50
N TYR A 253 -17.65 0.93 3.06
CA TYR A 253 -17.01 -0.13 2.30
C TYR A 253 -17.90 -0.69 1.20
N THR A 254 -17.32 -1.26 0.15
CA THR A 254 -18.06 -2.07 -0.83
C THR A 254 -18.30 -3.47 -0.28
N VAL A 255 -19.50 -4.02 -0.40
CA VAL A 255 -19.77 -5.41 0.05
C VAL A 255 -18.72 -6.38 -0.54
N PRO A 256 -18.14 -7.29 0.28
CA PRO A 256 -17.10 -8.20 -0.19
C PRO A 256 -17.51 -9.00 -1.42
N LYS A 257 -16.62 -9.08 -2.40
CA LYS A 257 -16.79 -9.86 -3.63
C LYS A 257 -15.65 -10.88 -3.77
N PRO A 258 -15.92 -12.09 -4.27
CA PRO A 258 -14.86 -13.06 -4.53
C PRO A 258 -13.91 -12.54 -5.62
N ILE A 259 -12.61 -12.80 -5.46
CA ILE A 259 -11.62 -12.58 -6.52
C ILE A 259 -11.96 -13.49 -7.71
N SER A 260 -11.70 -13.01 -8.93
CA SER A 260 -11.94 -13.78 -10.15
C SER A 260 -11.25 -15.15 -10.11
N LYS A 261 -12.05 -16.22 -10.31
CA LYS A 261 -11.57 -17.61 -10.39
C LYS A 261 -10.63 -17.88 -11.58
N ARG A 262 -10.53 -16.95 -12.53
CA ARG A 262 -9.55 -17.04 -13.64
C ARG A 262 -8.14 -16.61 -13.24
N ASN A 263 -7.87 -16.46 -11.94
CA ASN A 263 -6.56 -16.11 -11.45
C ASN A 263 -5.63 -17.33 -11.51
N ARG A 264 -4.69 -17.32 -12.47
CA ARG A 264 -3.68 -18.38 -12.66
C ARG A 264 -2.84 -18.65 -11.41
N VAL A 265 -2.72 -17.68 -10.50
CA VAL A 265 -1.99 -17.87 -9.23
C VAL A 265 -2.71 -18.91 -8.36
N LEU A 266 -4.04 -18.92 -8.34
CA LEU A 266 -4.82 -19.87 -7.52
C LEU A 266 -4.54 -21.32 -7.89
N GLU A 267 -4.35 -21.63 -9.18
CA GLU A 267 -4.01 -22.98 -9.64
C GLU A 267 -2.71 -23.50 -8.99
N TYR A 268 -1.73 -22.63 -8.74
CA TYR A 268 -0.50 -23.01 -8.05
C TYR A 268 -0.73 -23.22 -6.55
N TYR A 269 -1.54 -22.36 -5.92
CA TYR A 269 -1.91 -22.54 -4.50
C TYR A 269 -2.65 -23.86 -4.29
N GLU A 270 -3.64 -24.18 -5.14
CA GLU A 270 -4.40 -25.44 -5.08
C GLU A 270 -3.47 -26.65 -5.18
N ARG A 271 -2.51 -26.65 -6.13
CA ARG A 271 -1.50 -27.71 -6.26
C ARG A 271 -0.68 -27.90 -4.99
N ILE A 272 -0.25 -26.81 -4.35
CA ILE A 272 0.52 -26.86 -3.11
C ILE A 272 -0.34 -27.40 -1.97
N CYS A 273 -1.59 -26.95 -1.84
CA CYS A 273 -2.55 -27.47 -0.85
C CYS A 273 -2.73 -28.99 -0.97
N HIS A 274 -2.92 -29.50 -2.19
CA HIS A 274 -3.01 -30.95 -2.42
C HIS A 274 -1.70 -31.68 -2.10
N LYS A 275 -0.55 -31.11 -2.47
CA LYS A 275 0.78 -31.69 -2.22
C LYS A 275 1.05 -31.88 -0.72
N ILE A 276 0.58 -30.97 0.13
CA ILE A 276 0.74 -31.05 1.59
C ILE A 276 -0.44 -31.71 2.31
N GLY A 277 -1.45 -32.18 1.58
CA GLY A 277 -2.55 -32.97 2.13
C GLY A 277 -3.66 -32.18 2.82
N ILE A 278 -3.87 -30.90 2.48
CA ILE A 278 -5.02 -30.14 3.01
C ILE A 278 -6.33 -30.71 2.43
N PRO A 279 -7.35 -31.01 3.27
CA PRO A 279 -8.64 -31.50 2.79
C PRO A 279 -9.34 -30.51 1.86
N GLU A 280 -10.02 -31.00 0.82
CA GLU A 280 -10.69 -30.18 -0.21
C GLU A 280 -11.62 -29.10 0.36
N LYS A 281 -12.36 -29.44 1.41
CA LYS A 281 -13.25 -28.52 2.11
C LYS A 281 -12.48 -27.33 2.71
N ASN A 282 -11.29 -27.58 3.25
CA ASN A 282 -10.43 -26.56 3.86
C ASN A 282 -9.75 -25.72 2.77
N ILE A 283 -9.33 -26.33 1.65
CA ILE A 283 -8.76 -25.61 0.50
C ILE A 283 -9.71 -24.50 0.05
N LYS A 284 -10.99 -24.82 -0.12
CA LYS A 284 -12.00 -23.82 -0.52
C LYS A 284 -12.12 -22.70 0.52
N ASN A 285 -12.09 -23.02 1.81
CA ASN A 285 -12.22 -22.02 2.87
C ASN A 285 -11.06 -21.01 2.86
N ILE A 286 -9.82 -21.48 2.64
CA ILE A 286 -8.62 -20.63 2.70
C ILE A 286 -8.28 -19.94 1.37
N LEU A 287 -8.64 -20.52 0.21
CA LEU A 287 -8.30 -19.97 -1.11
C LEU A 287 -9.44 -19.19 -1.78
N ASP A 288 -10.68 -19.29 -1.30
CA ASP A 288 -11.80 -18.47 -1.79
C ASP A 288 -11.70 -17.05 -1.18
N ILE A 289 -10.74 -16.27 -1.70
CA ILE A 289 -10.44 -14.92 -1.24
C ILE A 289 -11.48 -13.94 -1.76
N HIS A 290 -11.98 -13.10 -0.86
CA HIS A 290 -12.88 -12.01 -1.14
C HIS A 290 -12.17 -10.68 -0.93
N PHE A 291 -12.52 -9.67 -1.72
CA PHE A 291 -12.01 -8.33 -1.58
C PHE A 291 -13.14 -7.33 -1.33
N SER A 292 -12.82 -6.27 -0.61
CA SER A 292 -13.67 -5.11 -0.37
C SER A 292 -12.83 -3.85 -0.45
N TYR A 293 -13.37 -2.78 -1.01
CA TYR A 293 -12.77 -1.46 -0.90
C TYR A 293 -13.32 -0.74 0.32
N ILE A 294 -12.42 -0.21 1.16
CA ILE A 294 -12.73 0.45 2.42
C ILE A 294 -12.16 1.87 2.42
N LYS A 295 -12.91 2.84 2.94
CA LYS A 295 -12.45 4.23 3.11
C LYS A 295 -12.23 4.49 4.59
N THR A 296 -10.97 4.44 5.03
CA THR A 296 -10.58 4.54 6.45
C THR A 296 -9.86 5.85 6.79
N GLY A 297 -9.55 6.68 5.80
CA GLY A 297 -8.98 8.01 5.97
C GLY A 297 -9.41 8.97 4.86
N PHE A 298 -8.75 10.14 4.77
CA PHE A 298 -9.07 11.14 3.75
C PHE A 298 -8.45 10.82 2.37
N THR A 299 -7.50 9.90 2.33
CA THR A 299 -6.82 9.40 1.13
C THR A 299 -7.68 8.39 0.36
N THR A 300 -7.22 7.94 -0.82
CA THR A 300 -7.95 6.99 -1.66
C THR A 300 -8.38 5.71 -0.91
N PRO A 301 -9.52 5.08 -1.24
CA PRO A 301 -9.93 3.81 -0.64
C PRO A 301 -8.87 2.72 -0.76
N PHE A 302 -8.75 1.93 0.29
CA PHE A 302 -7.86 0.77 0.36
C PHE A 302 -8.61 -0.51 -0.02
N ARG A 303 -7.90 -1.54 -0.47
CA ARG A 303 -8.49 -2.86 -0.73
C ARG A 303 -8.14 -3.79 0.43
N LEU A 304 -9.15 -4.35 1.06
CA LEU A 304 -9.05 -5.35 2.10
C LEU A 304 -9.39 -6.72 1.50
N GLU A 305 -8.51 -7.69 1.66
CA GLU A 305 -8.70 -9.06 1.19
C GLU A 305 -8.83 -10.01 2.38
N VAL A 306 -9.83 -10.90 2.35
CA VAL A 306 -10.08 -11.88 3.40
C VAL A 306 -10.45 -13.23 2.80
N PRO A 307 -10.03 -14.36 3.38
CA PRO A 307 -10.54 -15.67 2.97
C PRO A 307 -12.03 -15.83 3.31
N SER A 308 -12.71 -16.74 2.64
CA SER A 308 -14.16 -16.97 2.84
C SER A 308 -14.52 -17.31 4.29
N TYR A 309 -13.66 -18.02 5.03
CA TYR A 309 -13.90 -18.34 6.45
C TYR A 309 -13.83 -17.13 7.40
N CYS A 310 -13.38 -15.98 6.91
CA CYS A 310 -13.31 -14.72 7.66
C CYS A 310 -14.49 -13.77 7.35
N LEU A 311 -15.39 -14.13 6.42
CA LEU A 311 -16.48 -13.25 5.98
C LEU A 311 -17.50 -12.96 7.09
N ASP A 312 -17.73 -13.92 7.98
CA ASP A 312 -18.60 -13.76 9.16
C ASP A 312 -18.06 -12.70 10.13
N ARG A 313 -16.74 -12.54 10.18
CA ARG A 313 -16.00 -11.57 11.00
C ARG A 313 -15.53 -10.34 10.20
N PHE A 314 -16.00 -10.17 8.96
CA PHE A 314 -15.58 -9.06 8.10
C PHE A 314 -15.88 -7.69 8.74
N MET A 315 -17.03 -7.57 9.43
CA MET A 315 -17.39 -6.35 10.14
C MET A 315 -16.40 -6.01 11.26
N ASP A 316 -15.98 -7.02 12.03
CA ASP A 316 -15.01 -6.85 13.12
C ASP A 316 -13.65 -6.43 12.58
N ILE A 317 -13.18 -7.09 11.50
CA ILE A 317 -11.91 -6.76 10.84
C ILE A 317 -11.97 -5.32 10.31
N GLY A 318 -13.03 -4.94 9.61
CA GLY A 318 -13.16 -3.61 9.05
C GLY A 318 -13.28 -2.50 10.09
N SER A 319 -14.02 -2.75 11.19
CA SER A 319 -14.09 -1.83 12.33
C SER A 319 -12.75 -1.73 13.08
N LEU A 320 -11.99 -2.82 13.20
CA LEU A 320 -10.62 -2.81 13.75
C LEU A 320 -9.69 -1.95 12.89
N VAL A 321 -9.69 -2.15 11.57
CA VAL A 321 -8.90 -1.35 10.64
C VAL A 321 -9.31 0.13 10.78
N LEU A 322 -10.59 0.45 10.68
CA LEU A 322 -11.08 1.84 10.76
C LEU A 322 -10.72 2.54 12.08
N SER A 323 -10.86 1.86 13.22
CA SER A 323 -10.59 2.43 14.54
C SER A 323 -9.10 2.61 14.83
N THR A 324 -8.25 1.79 14.22
CA THR A 324 -6.78 1.87 14.37
C THR A 324 -6.11 2.70 13.29
N SER A 325 -6.82 3.05 12.21
CA SER A 325 -6.33 3.92 11.16
C SER A 325 -5.98 5.34 11.64
N GLU A 326 -4.95 5.91 11.03
CA GLU A 326 -4.59 7.33 11.19
C GLU A 326 -5.24 8.21 10.10
N GLU A 327 -4.88 9.49 10.02
CA GLU A 327 -5.48 10.44 9.06
C GLU A 327 -5.26 10.02 7.59
N ASP A 328 -4.12 9.37 7.32
CA ASP A 328 -3.78 8.77 6.04
C ASP A 328 -4.60 7.51 5.70
N GLY A 329 -5.40 7.03 6.68
CA GLY A 329 -6.25 5.85 6.59
C GLY A 329 -5.53 4.52 6.76
N ILE A 330 -4.22 4.51 7.01
CA ILE A 330 -3.45 3.28 7.25
C ILE A 330 -3.56 2.91 8.74
N PRO A 331 -3.88 1.64 9.08
CA PRO A 331 -3.86 1.14 10.46
C PRO A 331 -2.52 1.37 11.16
N PHE A 332 -2.56 1.84 12.40
CA PHE A 332 -1.38 2.10 13.23
C PHE A 332 -0.36 0.96 13.18
N ALA A 333 -0.77 -0.29 13.41
CA ALA A 333 0.14 -1.43 13.44
C ALA A 333 0.83 -1.69 12.10
N LEU A 334 0.15 -1.44 10.97
CA LEU A 334 0.76 -1.53 9.63
C LEU A 334 1.74 -0.39 9.37
N LYS A 335 1.47 0.80 9.90
CA LYS A 335 2.37 1.95 9.78
C LYS A 335 3.65 1.76 10.58
N GLU A 336 3.54 1.24 11.80
CA GLU A 336 4.70 0.92 12.65
C GLU A 336 5.58 -0.15 11.99
N VAL A 337 5.01 -1.24 11.51
CA VAL A 337 5.80 -2.31 10.88
C VAL A 337 6.44 -1.84 9.56
N ASP A 338 5.73 -1.06 8.73
CA ASP A 338 6.29 -0.42 7.52
C ASP A 338 7.50 0.46 7.86
N GLY A 339 7.41 1.26 8.93
CA GLY A 339 8.52 2.06 9.44
C GLY A 339 9.73 1.23 9.90
N LEU A 340 9.48 0.08 10.53
CA LEU A 340 10.53 -0.82 11.03
C LEU A 340 11.26 -1.57 9.91
N VAL A 341 10.57 -1.96 8.84
CA VAL A 341 11.16 -2.76 7.76
C VAL A 341 11.69 -1.94 6.62
N ARG A 342 11.42 -0.64 6.55
CA ARG A 342 11.74 0.20 5.40
C ARG A 342 13.23 0.19 5.06
N ILE A 343 13.59 -0.45 3.94
CA ILE A 343 14.95 -0.44 3.41
C ILE A 343 15.09 0.70 2.41
N THR A 344 15.61 1.84 2.88
CA THR A 344 15.81 3.02 2.04
C THR A 344 17.01 2.86 1.11
N THR A 345 17.11 3.73 0.09
CA THR A 345 18.32 3.83 -0.75
C THR A 345 19.56 4.16 0.10
N SER A 346 19.41 5.01 1.13
CA SER A 346 20.47 5.27 2.10
C SER A 346 20.92 4.01 2.84
N THR A 347 19.99 3.14 3.28
CA THR A 347 20.33 1.86 3.92
C THR A 347 21.10 0.95 2.98
N SER A 348 20.66 0.88 1.72
CA SER A 348 21.32 0.08 0.69
C SER A 348 22.73 0.60 0.36
N ASN A 349 22.88 1.93 0.26
CA ASN A 349 24.17 2.59 0.05
C ASN A 349 25.14 2.36 1.20
N ILE A 350 24.67 2.47 2.46
CA ILE A 350 25.49 2.17 3.64
C ILE A 350 25.99 0.72 3.57
N ARG A 351 25.12 -0.23 3.25
CA ARG A 351 25.52 -1.64 3.08
C ARG A 351 26.57 -1.81 1.99
N THR A 352 26.41 -1.16 0.85
CA THR A 352 27.40 -1.23 -0.23
C THR A 352 28.74 -0.61 0.16
N LEU A 353 28.75 0.52 0.88
CA LEU A 353 30.00 1.10 1.41
C LEU A 353 30.67 0.16 2.42
N MET A 354 29.89 -0.54 3.26
CA MET A 354 30.44 -1.56 4.15
C MET A 354 31.04 -2.73 3.38
N ILE A 355 30.38 -3.23 2.33
CA ILE A 355 30.90 -4.29 1.45
C ILE A 355 32.22 -3.83 0.82
N TYR A 356 32.26 -2.61 0.28
CA TYR A 356 33.47 -2.04 -0.31
C TYR A 356 34.61 -1.90 0.71
N SER A 357 34.31 -1.40 1.92
CA SER A 357 35.27 -1.29 3.01
C SER A 357 35.84 -2.65 3.41
N LYS A 358 35.00 -3.70 3.48
CA LYS A 358 35.44 -5.06 3.80
C LYS A 358 36.26 -5.67 2.66
N ALA A 359 35.91 -5.40 1.42
CA ALA A 359 36.70 -5.84 0.26
C ALA A 359 38.08 -5.17 0.21
N LEU A 360 38.21 -3.90 0.64
CA LEU A 360 39.52 -3.25 0.79
C LEU A 360 40.42 -3.96 1.82
N ASP A 361 39.85 -4.52 2.88
CA ASP A 361 40.62 -5.31 3.85
C ASP A 361 41.10 -6.64 3.24
N LEU A 362 40.37 -7.22 2.28
CA LEU A 362 40.83 -8.37 1.48
C LEU A 362 42.00 -8.00 0.55
N VAL A 363 42.00 -6.78 0.00
CA VAL A 363 43.15 -6.28 -0.78
C VAL A 363 44.38 -6.10 0.10
N LYS A 364 44.22 -5.53 1.31
CA LYS A 364 45.32 -5.37 2.26
C LYS A 364 45.92 -6.71 2.70
N SER A 365 45.07 -7.72 2.88
CA SER A 365 45.51 -9.08 3.23
C SER A 365 46.05 -9.89 2.06
N HIS A 366 46.08 -9.31 0.85
CA HIS A 366 46.52 -9.94 -0.41
C HIS A 366 45.63 -11.12 -0.88
N ASP A 367 44.43 -11.24 -0.32
CA ASP A 367 43.42 -12.19 -0.80
C ASP A 367 42.80 -11.70 -2.11
N PHE A 368 42.66 -10.38 -2.27
CA PHE A 368 42.21 -9.71 -3.51
C PHE A 368 43.34 -8.86 -4.11
N SER A 369 43.35 -8.76 -5.44
CA SER A 369 44.06 -7.69 -6.14
C SER A 369 43.21 -6.41 -6.18
N PRO A 370 43.82 -5.22 -6.33
CA PRO A 370 43.06 -3.98 -6.51
C PRO A 370 42.06 -4.05 -7.69
N GLU A 371 42.40 -4.78 -8.75
CA GLU A 371 41.56 -4.98 -9.93
C GLU A 371 40.28 -5.77 -9.63
N ASP A 372 40.28 -6.64 -8.62
CA ASP A 372 39.11 -7.43 -8.23
C ASP A 372 38.00 -6.55 -7.62
N LEU A 373 38.32 -5.34 -7.14
CA LEU A 373 37.32 -4.37 -6.68
C LEU A 373 36.37 -3.91 -7.79
N ASN A 374 36.73 -4.13 -9.07
CA ASN A 374 35.83 -3.87 -10.20
C ASN A 374 34.55 -4.73 -10.14
N LEU A 375 34.54 -5.85 -9.38
CA LEU A 375 33.33 -6.63 -9.13
C LEU A 375 32.25 -5.79 -8.40
N LEU A 376 32.68 -4.85 -7.57
CA LEU A 376 31.81 -3.97 -6.75
C LEU A 376 31.49 -2.64 -7.42
N THR A 377 31.79 -2.50 -8.72
CA THR A 377 31.36 -1.30 -9.45
C THR A 377 29.86 -1.36 -9.67
N LEU A 378 29.12 -0.31 -9.31
CA LEU A 378 27.69 -0.20 -9.60
C LEU A 378 27.42 -0.26 -11.11
N GLN A 379 26.31 -0.87 -11.52
CA GLN A 379 25.88 -0.84 -12.92
C GLN A 379 25.43 0.58 -13.32
N TYR A 380 25.62 0.93 -14.60
CA TYR A 380 25.47 2.29 -15.15
C TYR A 380 24.18 3.01 -14.67
N GLY A 381 24.33 4.13 -13.95
CA GLY A 381 23.23 5.05 -13.64
C GLY A 381 22.65 5.05 -12.23
N GLU A 382 23.11 4.20 -11.30
CA GLU A 382 22.70 4.28 -9.88
C GLU A 382 23.50 5.39 -9.15
N PRO A 383 22.86 6.49 -8.69
CA PRO A 383 23.55 7.52 -7.92
C PRO A 383 23.71 7.09 -6.46
N TRP A 384 24.87 7.39 -5.86
CA TRP A 384 25.06 7.32 -4.42
C TRP A 384 24.20 8.39 -3.72
N ALA A 385 23.02 8.01 -3.26
CA ALA A 385 22.20 8.81 -2.35
C ALA A 385 22.65 8.57 -0.89
N ILE A 386 23.76 9.21 -0.48
CA ILE A 386 24.27 9.13 0.91
C ILE A 386 23.57 10.16 1.82
N ARG A 387 22.83 11.10 1.22
CA ARG A 387 21.96 12.05 1.91
C ARG A 387 20.58 11.95 1.31
N ASP A 388 19.61 11.47 2.08
CA ASP A 388 18.19 11.59 1.74
C ASP A 388 17.80 13.09 1.86
N GLU A 389 18.24 13.97 0.95
CA GLU A 389 17.67 15.32 0.85
C GLU A 389 16.20 15.28 0.41
N GLU A 390 15.75 14.16 -0.17
CA GLU A 390 14.34 13.84 -0.38
C GLU A 390 13.57 13.60 0.93
N TYR A 391 14.23 13.18 2.02
CA TYR A 391 13.58 13.03 3.33
C TYR A 391 13.10 14.37 3.90
N LEU A 392 13.84 15.46 3.68
CA LEU A 392 13.40 16.79 4.10
C LEU A 392 12.27 17.34 3.21
N LYS A 393 12.26 17.02 1.92
CA LYS A 393 11.21 17.47 0.99
C LYS A 393 9.90 16.72 1.18
N ASP A 394 9.95 15.42 1.40
CA ASP A 394 8.76 14.61 1.67
C ASP A 394 8.19 14.85 3.08
N LEU A 395 9.01 15.23 4.08
CA LEU A 395 8.50 15.68 5.38
C LEU A 395 7.94 17.11 5.36
N LEU A 396 8.51 18.00 4.53
CA LEU A 396 8.13 19.43 4.49
C LEU A 396 7.13 19.77 3.40
N GLY A 397 6.77 18.82 2.52
CA GLY A 397 5.84 19.06 1.42
C GLY A 397 6.30 20.16 0.47
N VAL A 398 7.59 20.19 0.12
CA VAL A 398 8.18 21.13 -0.85
C VAL A 398 8.79 20.40 -2.04
#